data_AF-K1KXE5-F1
#
_entry.id   AF-K1KXE5-F1
#
_cell.length_a   1.000
_cell.length_b   1.000
_cell.length_c   1.000
_cell.angle_alpha   90.00
_cell.angle_beta   90.00
_cell.angle_gamma   90.00
#
_symmetry.space_group_name_H-M   'P 1'
#
loop_
_entity.id
_entity.type
_entity.pdbx_description
1 polymer ?
#
loop_
_entity_poly.entity_id
_entity_poly.type
_entity_poly.pdbx_seq_one_letter_code
_entity_poly.pdbx_strand_id
1 'polypeptide(L)'
;MKNKKIFITINWATFTIILLVGISTAAFTLYDLNTQIRFGEELQSRAGFRWGIMHIIILIVVLLSTSLLCFGWKRLFPFNVPIAIIIAGLCYLLFFFTFTIGWVGIVGIFGFLIAFMVGVILIICYFVFKFLEVRKANHT
;
A
#
# COMPACT_ATOMS: atom_id res chain seq x y z
N MET A 1 12.34 -11.99 21.94
CA MET A 1 11.19 -11.07 21.87
C MET A 1 9.94 -11.74 22.45
N LYS A 2 9.63 -11.42 23.72
CA LYS A 2 8.44 -11.95 24.43
C LYS A 2 7.13 -11.61 23.70
N ASN A 3 7.13 -10.54 22.89
CA ASN A 3 5.96 -10.03 22.15
C ASN A 3 5.96 -10.36 20.64
N LYS A 4 6.82 -11.28 20.16
CA LYS A 4 6.94 -11.58 18.71
C LYS A 4 5.60 -11.93 18.06
N LYS A 5 4.78 -12.76 18.72
CA LYS A 5 3.45 -13.16 18.21
C LYS A 5 2.52 -11.96 18.07
N ILE A 6 2.52 -11.05 19.05
CA ILE A 6 1.68 -9.85 19.04
C ILE A 6 2.03 -8.95 17.85
N PHE A 7 3.32 -8.70 17.59
CA PHE A 7 3.75 -7.90 16.42
C PHE A 7 3.34 -8.53 15.09
N ILE A 8 3.46 -9.86 14.97
CA ILE A 8 3.01 -10.58 13.77
C ILE A 8 1.51 -10.36 13.57
N THR A 9 0.72 -10.57 14.62
CA THR A 9 -0.74 -10.42 14.57
C THR A 9 -1.13 -9.00 14.19
N ILE A 10 -0.54 -7.97 14.82
CA ILE A 10 -0.83 -6.57 14.51
C ILE A 10 -0.48 -6.26 13.05
N ASN A 11 0.73 -6.58 12.61
CA ASN A 11 1.16 -6.28 11.23
C ASN A 11 0.24 -6.93 10.20
N TRP A 12 -0.10 -8.21 10.38
CA TRP A 12 -1.00 -8.92 9.48
C TRP A 12 -2.44 -8.41 9.55
N ALA A 13 -2.94 -8.08 10.73
CA ALA A 13 -4.26 -7.47 10.88
C ALA A 13 -4.32 -6.11 10.16
N THR A 14 -3.31 -5.26 10.37
CA THR A 14 -3.20 -3.97 9.67
C THR A 14 -3.13 -4.15 8.16
N PHE A 15 -2.32 -5.09 7.66
CA PHE A 15 -2.24 -5.39 6.23
C PHE A 15 -3.60 -5.82 5.67
N THR A 16 -4.29 -6.75 6.32
CA THR A 16 -5.61 -7.24 5.88
C THR A 16 -6.65 -6.13 5.85
N ILE A 17 -6.70 -5.28 6.89
CA ILE A 17 -7.64 -4.16 6.95
C ILE A 17 -7.38 -3.17 5.80
N ILE A 18 -6.12 -2.76 5.60
CA ILE A 18 -5.74 -1.84 4.52
C ILE A 18 -6.08 -2.42 3.15
N LEU A 19 -5.81 -3.71 2.96
CA LEU A 19 -6.09 -4.40 1.70
C LEU A 19 -7.59 -4.46 1.42
N LEU A 20 -8.41 -4.80 2.42
CA LEU A 20 -9.88 -4.80 2.29
C LEU A 20 -10.42 -3.42 1.99
N VAL A 21 -10.00 -2.40 2.75
CA VAL A 21 -10.41 -1.00 2.53
C VAL A 21 -10.02 -0.55 1.12
N GLY A 22 -8.78 -0.82 0.68
CA GLY A 22 -8.32 -0.47 -0.66
C GLY A 22 -9.16 -1.14 -1.76
N ILE A 23 -9.42 -2.44 -1.65
CA ILE A 23 -10.26 -3.17 -2.62
C ILE A 23 -11.68 -2.58 -2.66
N SER A 24 -12.30 -2.35 -1.50
CA SER A 24 -13.62 -1.76 -1.42
C SER A 24 -13.67 -0.37 -2.04
N THR A 25 -12.71 0.51 -1.73
CA THR A 25 -12.62 1.85 -2.33
C THR A 25 -12.45 1.77 -3.85
N ALA A 26 -11.59 0.88 -4.35
CA ALA A 26 -11.41 0.68 -5.79
C ALA A 26 -12.71 0.22 -6.47
N ALA A 27 -13.41 -0.75 -5.87
CA ALA A 27 -14.67 -1.27 -6.37
C ALA A 27 -15.77 -0.21 -6.40
N PHE A 28 -15.97 0.53 -5.30
CA PHE A 28 -16.97 1.60 -5.23
C PHE A 28 -16.65 2.73 -6.21
N THR A 29 -15.37 3.10 -6.33
CA THR A 29 -14.98 4.18 -7.26
C THR A 29 -15.24 3.78 -8.72
N LEU A 30 -14.93 2.54 -9.10
CA LEU A 30 -15.23 2.06 -10.46
C LEU A 30 -16.73 1.91 -10.70
N TYR A 31 -17.49 1.48 -9.70
CA TYR A 31 -18.94 1.40 -9.79
C TYR A 31 -19.56 2.79 -10.03
N ASP A 32 -19.15 3.78 -9.25
CA ASP A 32 -19.62 5.17 -9.37
C ASP A 32 -19.26 5.76 -10.74
N LEU A 33 -18.01 5.57 -11.19
CA LEU A 33 -17.54 6.02 -12.50
C LEU A 33 -18.27 5.40 -13.70
N ASN A 34 -18.85 4.20 -13.53
CA ASN A 34 -19.55 3.48 -14.59
C ASN A 34 -21.06 3.72 -14.59
N THR A 35 -21.64 4.19 -13.49
CA THR A 35 -23.10 4.37 -13.33
C THR A 35 -23.57 5.82 -13.44
N GLN A 36 -22.67 6.80 -13.33
CA GLN A 36 -23.01 8.21 -13.48
C GLN A 36 -23.36 8.59 -14.93
N ILE A 37 -24.51 9.28 -15.10
CA ILE A 37 -24.96 9.85 -16.37
C ILE A 37 -24.06 11.05 -16.70
N ARG A 38 -23.40 11.02 -17.87
CA ARG A 38 -22.41 12.03 -18.29
C ARG A 38 -23.11 13.23 -18.93
N PHE A 39 -22.85 14.44 -18.41
CA PHE A 39 -23.28 15.71 -19.00
C PHE A 39 -22.08 16.67 -19.08
N GLY A 40 -21.70 17.08 -20.30
CA GLY A 40 -20.65 18.08 -20.52
C GLY A 40 -19.20 17.54 -20.60
N GLU A 41 -18.33 18.35 -21.18
CA GLU A 41 -17.10 18.02 -21.91
C GLU A 41 -15.94 17.37 -21.14
N GLU A 42 -15.08 16.68 -21.92
CA GLU A 42 -13.67 16.23 -21.82
C GLU A 42 -12.90 16.21 -20.47
N LEU A 43 -13.26 17.02 -19.47
CA LEU A 43 -12.67 17.13 -18.13
C LEU A 43 -13.34 16.23 -17.07
N GLN A 44 -14.46 15.56 -17.37
CA GLN A 44 -15.13 14.67 -16.41
C GLN A 44 -14.32 13.39 -16.17
N SER A 45 -14.12 13.04 -14.89
CA SER A 45 -13.44 11.80 -14.51
C SER A 45 -14.24 10.59 -14.99
N ARG A 46 -13.55 9.59 -15.55
CA ARG A 46 -14.17 8.40 -16.12
C ARG A 46 -13.31 7.16 -15.94
N ALA A 47 -13.97 6.00 -15.92
CA ALA A 47 -13.27 4.74 -16.11
C ALA A 47 -12.74 4.69 -17.55
N GLY A 48 -11.48 4.29 -17.70
CA GLY A 48 -10.83 4.19 -19.00
C GLY A 48 -9.41 3.66 -18.88
N PHE A 49 -9.00 2.85 -19.84
CA PHE A 49 -7.68 2.25 -19.85
C PHE A 49 -6.62 3.25 -20.34
N ARG A 50 -5.56 3.41 -19.57
CA ARG A 50 -4.38 4.21 -19.91
C ARG A 50 -3.14 3.37 -19.67
N TRP A 51 -2.25 3.35 -20.65
CA TRP A 51 -0.96 2.71 -20.51
C TRP A 51 0.10 3.58 -21.16
N GLY A 52 1.05 4.05 -20.36
CA GLY A 52 2.12 4.90 -20.81
C GLY A 52 3.42 4.64 -20.06
N ILE A 53 4.42 5.47 -20.32
CA ILE A 53 5.76 5.32 -19.75
C ILE A 53 5.73 5.30 -18.21
N MET A 54 4.90 6.15 -17.59
CA MET A 54 4.78 6.20 -16.12
C MET A 54 4.26 4.87 -15.54
N HIS A 55 3.30 4.22 -16.21
CA HIS A 55 2.78 2.90 -15.81
C HIS A 55 3.87 1.85 -15.87
N ILE A 56 4.68 1.87 -16.92
CA ILE A 56 5.80 0.93 -17.10
C ILE A 56 6.83 1.11 -15.98
N ILE A 57 7.19 2.36 -15.65
CA ILE A 57 8.13 2.66 -14.56
C ILE A 57 7.60 2.12 -13.23
N ILE A 58 6.35 2.42 -12.88
CA ILE A 58 5.74 1.94 -11.63
C ILE A 58 5.67 0.42 -11.61
N LEU A 59 5.31 -0.21 -12.73
CA LEU A 59 5.27 -1.67 -12.85
C LEU A 59 6.64 -2.30 -12.61
N ILE A 60 7.71 -1.75 -13.19
CA ILE A 60 9.09 -2.22 -12.96
C ILE A 60 9.45 -2.11 -11.48
N VAL A 61 9.15 -0.97 -10.84
CA VAL A 61 9.39 -0.77 -9.41
C VAL A 61 8.63 -1.81 -8.57
N VAL A 62 7.36 -2.07 -8.89
CA VAL A 62 6.55 -3.09 -8.21
C VAL A 62 7.15 -4.48 -8.37
N LEU A 63 7.53 -4.85 -9.60
CA LEU A 63 8.13 -6.17 -9.88
C LEU A 63 9.44 -6.36 -9.12
N LEU A 64 10.37 -5.40 -9.21
CA LEU A 64 11.64 -5.46 -8.51
C LEU A 64 11.45 -5.53 -6.99
N SER A 65 10.58 -4.67 -6.44
CA SER A 65 10.31 -4.64 -5.00
C SER A 65 9.69 -5.94 -4.51
N THR A 66 8.76 -6.51 -5.28
CA THR A 66 8.09 -7.78 -4.95
C THR A 66 9.05 -8.96 -5.04
N SER A 67 9.89 -9.01 -6.08
CA SER A 67 10.93 -10.05 -6.20
C SER A 67 11.90 -9.99 -5.02
N LEU A 68 12.42 -8.81 -4.69
CA LEU A 68 13.32 -8.61 -3.55
C LEU A 68 12.64 -9.00 -2.23
N LEU A 69 11.37 -8.64 -2.05
CA LEU A 69 10.62 -9.00 -0.87
C LEU A 69 10.38 -10.52 -0.78
N CYS A 70 10.16 -11.20 -1.90
CA CYS A 70 10.01 -12.66 -1.95
C CYS A 70 11.30 -13.37 -1.50
N PHE A 71 12.45 -12.97 -2.06
CA PHE A 71 13.75 -13.48 -1.62
C PHE A 71 14.05 -13.14 -0.16
N GLY A 72 13.68 -11.93 0.26
CA GLY A 72 13.90 -11.41 1.60
C GLY A 72 12.85 -11.83 2.63
N TRP A 73 11.77 -12.53 2.28
CA TRP A 73 10.56 -12.61 3.09
C TRP A 73 10.80 -13.12 4.51
N LYS A 74 11.60 -14.18 4.64
CA LYS A 74 11.97 -14.77 5.94
C LYS A 74 13.10 -13.99 6.63
N ARG A 75 13.96 -13.32 5.87
CA ARG A 75 15.14 -12.59 6.38
C ARG A 75 14.80 -11.20 6.91
N LEU A 76 13.83 -10.55 6.29
CA LEU A 76 13.37 -9.20 6.63
C LEU A 76 12.38 -9.20 7.80
N PHE A 77 12.17 -10.33 8.48
CA PHE A 77 11.27 -10.37 9.62
C PHE A 77 11.75 -9.40 10.72
N PRO A 78 10.89 -8.50 11.25
CA PRO A 78 9.43 -8.37 11.04
C PRO A 78 8.99 -7.24 10.10
N PHE A 79 9.91 -6.67 9.32
CA PHE A 79 9.66 -5.59 8.35
C PHE A 79 9.03 -6.05 7.04
N ASN A 80 8.97 -7.36 6.79
CA ASN A 80 8.37 -7.93 5.58
C ASN A 80 6.92 -7.46 5.35
N VAL A 81 6.08 -7.43 6.39
CA VAL A 81 4.68 -6.99 6.26
C VAL A 81 4.54 -5.48 6.03
N PRO A 82 5.23 -4.59 6.78
CA PRO A 82 5.27 -3.17 6.44
C PRO A 82 5.71 -2.88 5.00
N ILE A 83 6.73 -3.59 4.49
CA ILE A 83 7.16 -3.46 3.10
C ILE A 83 6.06 -3.94 2.14
N ALA A 84 5.37 -5.05 2.47
CA ALA A 84 4.24 -5.52 1.68
C ALA A 84 3.09 -4.51 1.61
N ILE A 85 2.81 -3.75 2.68
CA ILE A 85 1.82 -2.66 2.68
C ILE A 85 2.22 -1.58 1.67
N ILE A 86 3.50 -1.18 1.64
CA ILE A 86 3.98 -0.16 0.70
C ILE A 86 3.86 -0.63 -0.74
N ILE A 87 4.23 -1.90 -1.00
CA ILE A 87 4.08 -2.50 -2.34
C ILE A 87 2.61 -2.57 -2.74
N ALA A 88 1.71 -2.96 -1.83
CA ALA A 88 0.27 -2.96 -2.09
C ALA A 88 -0.25 -1.56 -2.43
N GLY A 89 0.26 -0.51 -1.77
CA GLY A 89 0.00 0.88 -2.11
C GLY A 89 0.47 1.25 -3.52
N LEU A 90 1.64 0.79 -3.95
CA LEU A 90 2.13 0.99 -5.32
C LEU A 90 1.24 0.27 -6.36
N CYS A 91 0.78 -0.94 -6.04
CA CYS A 91 -0.18 -1.66 -6.88
C CYS A 91 -1.51 -0.89 -6.98
N TYR A 92 -1.98 -0.32 -5.87
CA TYR A 92 -3.18 0.52 -5.83
C TYR A 92 -3.04 1.77 -6.69
N LEU A 93 -1.89 2.45 -6.59
CA LEU A 93 -1.56 3.60 -7.44
C LEU A 93 -1.56 3.21 -8.92
N LEU A 94 -0.87 2.11 -9.27
CA LEU A 94 -0.81 1.61 -10.65
C LEU A 94 -2.21 1.28 -11.18
N PHE A 95 -3.06 0.66 -10.35
CA PHE A 95 -4.43 0.35 -10.71
C PHE A 95 -5.23 1.61 -11.08
N PHE A 96 -5.23 2.62 -10.21
CA PHE A 96 -5.95 3.88 -10.47
C PHE A 96 -5.40 4.61 -11.68
N PHE A 97 -4.08 4.67 -11.86
CA PHE A 97 -3.49 5.27 -13.05
C PHE A 97 -3.84 4.51 -14.33
N THR A 98 -4.00 3.18 -14.25
CA THR A 98 -4.34 2.34 -15.40
C THR A 98 -5.79 2.46 -15.79
N PHE A 99 -6.72 2.48 -14.83
CA PHE A 99 -8.15 2.35 -15.09
C PHE A 99 -8.97 3.64 -14.94
N THR A 100 -8.35 4.76 -14.55
CA THR A 100 -9.05 6.03 -14.38
C THR A 100 -8.41 7.17 -15.19
N ILE A 101 -9.27 8.01 -15.76
CA ILE A 101 -8.92 9.25 -16.45
C ILE A 101 -9.53 10.42 -15.65
N GLY A 102 -8.82 11.54 -15.55
CA GLY A 102 -9.24 12.72 -14.80
C GLY A 102 -8.75 12.74 -13.36
N TRP A 103 -9.40 13.54 -12.53
CA TRP A 103 -9.02 13.81 -11.13
C TRP A 103 -9.12 12.59 -10.23
N VAL A 104 -9.96 11.61 -10.56
CA VAL A 104 -10.09 10.37 -9.77
C VAL A 104 -8.78 9.58 -9.69
N GLY A 105 -7.86 9.75 -10.65
CA GLY A 105 -6.51 9.17 -10.55
C GLY A 105 -5.73 9.61 -9.30
N ILE A 106 -6.05 10.77 -8.72
CA ILE A 106 -5.45 11.29 -7.48
C ILE A 106 -5.83 10.42 -6.27
N VAL A 107 -6.96 9.71 -6.31
CA VAL A 107 -7.33 8.72 -5.28
C VAL A 107 -6.25 7.64 -5.15
N GLY A 108 -5.67 7.21 -6.27
CA GLY A 108 -4.53 6.29 -6.28
C GLY A 108 -3.30 6.84 -5.55
N ILE A 109 -3.01 8.14 -5.73
CA ILE A 109 -1.88 8.83 -5.08
C ILE A 109 -2.11 8.92 -3.57
N PHE A 110 -3.30 9.33 -3.13
CA PHE A 110 -3.64 9.37 -1.71
C PHE A 110 -3.62 7.98 -1.08
N GLY A 111 -4.17 6.97 -1.75
CA GLY A 111 -4.13 5.59 -1.27
C GLY A 111 -2.69 5.08 -1.08
N PHE A 112 -1.79 5.39 -2.02
CA PHE A 112 -0.37 5.10 -1.88
C PHE A 112 0.27 5.86 -0.71
N LEU A 113 0.00 7.15 -0.56
CA LEU A 113 0.54 7.96 0.54
C LEU A 113 0.14 7.40 1.91
N ILE A 114 -1.12 6.99 2.08
CA ILE A 114 -1.63 6.36 3.29
C ILE A 114 -0.91 5.03 3.55
N ALA A 115 -0.81 4.16 2.54
CA ALA A 115 -0.10 2.89 2.67
C ALA A 115 1.38 3.08 3.03
N PHE A 116 2.03 4.08 2.41
CA PHE A 116 3.41 4.44 2.70
C PHE A 116 3.58 4.90 4.15
N MET A 117 2.73 5.84 4.61
CA MET A 117 2.75 6.32 5.99
C MET A 117 2.53 5.19 6.99
N VAL A 118 1.56 4.31 6.77
CA VAL A 118 1.32 3.17 7.68
C VAL A 118 2.51 2.21 7.70
N GLY A 119 3.08 1.89 6.54
CA GLY A 119 4.29 1.06 6.47
C GLY A 119 5.44 1.66 7.27
N VAL A 120 5.71 2.96 7.11
CA VAL A 120 6.75 3.68 7.85
C VAL A 120 6.47 3.70 9.36
N ILE A 121 5.22 3.97 9.77
CA ILE A 121 4.84 3.97 11.19
C ILE A 121 5.09 2.60 11.83
N LEU A 122 4.72 1.50 11.17
CA LEU A 122 4.97 0.16 11.69
C LEU A 122 6.47 -0.15 11.83
N ILE A 123 7.29 0.32 10.89
CA ILE A 123 8.75 0.20 10.96
C ILE A 123 9.29 0.98 12.17
N ILE A 124 8.87 2.23 12.34
CA ILE A 124 9.29 3.08 13.47
C ILE A 124 8.88 2.46 14.80
N CYS A 125 7.63 2.01 14.94
CA CYS A 125 7.13 1.33 16.12
C CYS A 125 8.04 0.14 16.48
N TYR A 126 8.38 -0.69 15.49
CA TYR A 126 9.29 -1.81 15.72
C TYR A 126 10.67 -1.38 16.25
N PHE A 127 11.27 -0.35 15.66
CA PHE A 127 12.56 0.18 16.13
C PHE A 127 12.49 0.69 17.58
N VAL A 128 11.45 1.45 17.91
CA VAL A 128 11.25 1.99 19.28
C VAL A 128 11.10 0.84 20.28
N PHE A 129 10.27 -0.15 20.00
CA PHE A 129 10.09 -1.30 20.90
C PHE A 129 11.37 -2.11 21.08
N LYS A 130 12.14 -2.34 20.01
CA LYS A 130 13.42 -3.04 20.09
C LYS A 130 14.42 -2.27 20.96
N PHE A 131 14.49 -0.95 20.80
CA PHE A 131 15.36 -0.10 21.60
C PHE A 131 15.02 -0.14 23.09
N LEU A 132 13.71 -0.13 23.42
CA LEU A 132 13.24 -0.27 24.81
C LEU A 132 13.55 -1.65 25.41
N GLU A 133 13.43 -2.73 24.62
CA GLU A 133 13.78 -4.10 25.07
C GLU A 133 15.28 -4.21 25.40
N VAL A 134 16.16 -3.63 24.58
CA VAL A 134 17.61 -3.60 24.85
C VAL A 134 17.94 -2.79 26.10
N ARG A 135 17.35 -1.60 26.27
CA ARG A 135 17.58 -0.81 27.49
C ARG A 135 17.16 -1.57 28.75
N LYS A 136 16.00 -2.23 28.73
CA LYS A 136 15.51 -2.98 29.88
C LYS A 136 16.43 -4.15 30.25
N ALA A 137 17.01 -4.82 29.26
CA ALA A 137 17.97 -5.91 29.48
C ALA A 137 19.32 -5.43 30.04
N ASN A 138 19.74 -4.20 29.72
CA ASN A 138 20.99 -3.63 30.26
C ASN A 138 20.86 -3.09 31.69
N HIS A 139 19.63 -2.99 32.24
CA HIS A 139 19.35 -2.52 33.60
C HIS A 139 19.01 -3.65 34.59
N THR A 140 19.11 -4.91 34.17
CA THR A 140 18.93 -6.13 34.98
C THR A 140 20.20 -6.96 34.96
#